data_AF-A0A9X2GUL0-F1
#
_entry.id   AF-A0A9X2GUL0-F1
#
_cell.length_a   1.000
_cell.length_b   1.000
_cell.length_c   1.000
_cell.angle_alpha   90.00
_cell.angle_beta   90.00
_cell.angle_gamma   90.00
#
_symmetry.space_group_name_H-M   'P 1'
#
loop_
_entity.id
_entity.type
_entity.pdbx_description
1 polymer ?
#
loop_
_entity_poly.entity_id
_entity_poly.type
_entity_poly.pdbx_seq_one_letter_code
_entity_poly.pdbx_strand_id
1 'polypeptide(L)'
;MATKKITVTVPEDLLEEIRADAAERGLSAYVAEALRAKRDRDRLRELVGWLEEEYGPVTEDERAAAMAELEDLDAEHERRRTGDVRSGGESA
;
A
#
# COMPACT_ATOMS: atom_id res chain seq x y z
N MET A 1 -4.75 -9.65 20.29
CA MET A 1 -4.03 -8.42 20.72
C MET A 1 -4.92 -7.65 21.69
N ALA A 2 -4.34 -7.03 22.72
CA ALA A 2 -5.10 -6.19 23.63
C ALA A 2 -5.39 -4.83 22.99
N THR A 3 -6.63 -4.34 23.10
CA THR A 3 -7.05 -3.03 22.61
C THR A 3 -7.14 -2.04 23.76
N LYS A 4 -6.66 -0.81 23.57
CA LYS A 4 -6.79 0.29 24.54
C LYS A 4 -7.66 1.38 23.94
N LYS A 5 -8.75 1.74 24.64
CA LYS A 5 -9.59 2.87 24.26
C LYS A 5 -8.83 4.17 24.53
N ILE A 6 -8.85 5.07 23.54
CA ILE A 6 -8.36 6.44 23.66
C ILE A 6 -9.48 7.39 23.22
N THR A 7 -9.44 8.62 23.72
CA THR A 7 -10.33 9.71 23.25
C THR A 7 -9.46 10.69 22.47
N VAL A 8 -9.89 11.02 21.26
CA VAL A 8 -9.22 11.99 20.38
C VAL A 8 -10.26 12.97 19.84
N THR A 9 -9.84 14.21 19.61
CA THR A 9 -10.67 15.22 18.95
C THR A 9 -10.42 15.14 17.44
N VAL A 10 -11.48 15.06 16.66
CA VAL A 10 -11.45 15.07 15.20
C VAL A 10 -12.44 16.10 14.68
N PRO A 11 -12.22 16.69 13.49
CA PRO A 11 -13.21 17.50 12.81
C PRO A 11 -14.52 16.72 12.60
N GLU A 12 -15.66 17.38 12.77
CA GLU A 12 -16.98 16.76 12.69
C GLU A 12 -17.31 16.28 11.27
N ASP A 13 -17.02 17.11 10.28
CA ASP A 13 -17.11 16.80 8.85
C ASP A 13 -16.32 15.53 8.49
N LEU A 14 -15.06 15.46 8.93
CA LEU A 14 -14.23 14.27 8.71
C LEU A 14 -14.79 13.02 9.40
N LEU A 15 -15.36 13.16 10.60
CA LEU A 15 -15.94 12.03 11.31
C LEU A 15 -17.15 11.47 10.56
N GLU A 16 -18.01 12.34 10.01
CA GLU A 16 -19.17 11.92 9.22
C GLU A 16 -18.78 11.26 7.90
N GLU A 17 -17.77 11.80 7.20
CA GLU A 17 -17.20 11.18 6.00
C GLU A 17 -16.69 9.76 6.28
N ILE A 18 -15.88 9.60 7.33
CA ILE A 18 -15.34 8.28 7.71
C ILE A 18 -16.45 7.32 8.12
N ARG A 19 -17.51 7.80 8.79
CA ARG A 19 -18.66 6.96 9.19
C ARG A 19 -19.41 6.43 7.98
N ALA A 20 -19.56 7.23 6.93
CA ALA A 20 -20.17 6.80 5.68
C ALA A 20 -19.36 5.66 5.03
N ASP A 21 -18.03 5.81 5.00
CA ASP A 21 -17.11 4.81 4.41
C ASP A 21 -16.97 3.53 5.25
N ALA A 22 -17.01 3.66 6.57
CA ALA A 22 -16.74 2.56 7.51
C ALA A 22 -17.94 1.62 7.73
N ALA A 23 -19.10 1.87 7.10
CA ALA A 23 -20.41 1.32 7.44
C ALA A 23 -20.46 -0.20 7.69
N GLU A 24 -19.66 -1.02 6.98
CA GLU A 24 -19.61 -2.48 7.20
C GLU A 24 -18.55 -2.96 8.20
N ARG A 25 -17.41 -2.28 8.32
CA ARG A 25 -16.26 -2.74 9.11
C ARG A 25 -16.18 -2.10 10.49
N GLY A 26 -16.94 -1.02 10.71
CA GLY A 26 -16.98 -0.25 11.94
C GLY A 26 -15.84 0.77 12.05
N LEU A 27 -16.15 1.93 12.64
CA LEU A 27 -15.24 3.07 12.78
C LEU A 27 -13.89 2.71 13.42
N SER A 28 -13.89 1.86 14.45
CA SER A 28 -12.66 1.46 15.14
C SER A 28 -11.73 0.63 14.26
N ALA A 29 -12.27 -0.26 13.41
CA ALA A 29 -11.46 -1.05 12.49
C ALA A 29 -10.89 -0.17 11.39
N TYR A 30 -11.70 0.73 10.83
CA TYR A 30 -11.25 1.73 9.86
C TYR A 30 -10.08 2.55 10.40
N VAL A 31 -10.23 3.12 11.60
CA VAL A 31 -9.17 3.93 12.23
C VAL A 31 -7.92 3.10 12.52
N ALA A 32 -8.07 1.84 12.96
CA ALA A 32 -6.93 0.97 13.21
C ALA A 32 -6.12 0.69 11.91
N GLU A 33 -6.79 0.39 10.80
CA GLU A 33 -6.14 0.19 9.50
C GLU A 33 -5.50 1.48 8.98
N ALA A 34 -6.20 2.61 9.08
CA ALA A 34 -5.66 3.91 8.68
C ALA A 34 -4.40 4.28 9.48
N LEU A 35 -4.38 4.01 10.78
CA LEU A 35 -3.20 4.23 11.62
C LEU A 35 -2.03 3.31 11.26
N ARG A 36 -2.29 2.05 10.91
CA ARG A 36 -1.25 1.13 10.42
C ARG A 36 -0.66 1.63 9.10
N ALA A 37 -1.53 1.92 8.12
CA ALA A 37 -1.12 2.42 6.82
C ALA A 37 -0.33 3.73 6.93
N LYS A 38 -0.76 4.64 7.82
CA LYS A 38 -0.03 5.88 8.10
C LYS A 38 1.36 5.60 8.67
N ARG A 39 1.46 4.75 9.69
CA ARG A 39 2.75 4.39 10.30
C ARG A 39 3.71 3.78 9.27
N ASP A 40 3.22 2.89 8.42
CA ASP A 40 4.04 2.25 7.39
C ASP A 40 4.48 3.27 6.33
N ARG A 41 3.59 4.19 5.93
CA ARG A 41 3.96 5.30 5.03
C ARG A 41 5.00 6.22 5.65
N ASP A 42 4.89 6.54 6.94
CA ASP A 42 5.83 7.43 7.64
C ASP A 42 7.23 6.80 7.70
N ARG A 43 7.32 5.48 7.95
CA ARG A 43 8.58 4.72 7.87
C ARG A 43 9.17 4.69 6.46
N LEU A 44 8.32 4.52 5.44
CA LEU A 44 8.78 4.56 4.06
C LEU A 44 9.33 5.94 3.69
N ARG A 45 8.73 7.02 4.18
CA ARG A 45 9.27 8.38 3.97
C ARG A 45 10.61 8.58 4.64
N GLU A 46 10.79 8.06 5.86
CA GLU A 46 12.07 8.09 6.57
C GLU A 46 13.16 7.37 5.75
N LEU A 47 12.85 6.16 5.25
CA LEU A 47 13.77 5.42 4.39
C LEU A 47 14.12 6.17 3.10
N VAL A 48 13.12 6.76 2.42
CA VAL A 48 13.37 7.59 1.22
C VAL A 48 14.30 8.75 1.56
N GLY A 49 14.07 9.44 2.68
CA GLY A 49 14.94 10.53 3.12
C GLY A 49 16.39 10.09 3.31
N TRP A 50 16.64 8.93 3.91
CA TRP A 50 18.01 8.38 4.04
C TRP A 50 18.63 8.03 2.68
N LEU A 51 17.86 7.45 1.76
CA LEU A 51 18.36 7.12 0.43
C LEU A 51 18.67 8.39 -0.38
N GLU A 52 17.84 9.42 -0.31
CA GLU A 52 18.07 10.69 -1.00
C GLU A 52 19.25 11.48 -0.39
N GLU A 53 19.53 11.33 0.91
CA GLU A 53 20.72 11.89 1.55
C GLU A 53 22.00 11.22 1.05
N GLU A 54 21.98 9.90 0.82
CA GLU A 54 23.13 9.12 0.38
C GLU A 54 23.37 9.22 -1.14
N TYR A 55 22.31 9.16 -1.95
CA TYR A 55 22.38 9.03 -3.41
C TYR A 55 21.89 10.26 -4.18
N GLY A 56 21.27 11.23 -3.49
CA GLY A 56 20.59 12.36 -4.12
C GLY A 56 19.12 12.08 -4.47
N PRO A 57 18.36 13.11 -4.85
CA PRO A 57 16.95 12.96 -5.23
C PRO A 57 16.80 12.14 -6.51
N VAL A 58 15.73 11.33 -6.58
CA VAL A 58 15.43 10.52 -7.77
C VAL A 58 15.03 11.43 -8.93
N THR A 59 15.73 11.30 -10.06
CA THR A 59 15.42 12.05 -11.29
C THR A 59 14.21 11.47 -12.03
N GLU A 60 13.59 12.27 -12.90
CA GLU A 60 12.46 11.80 -13.72
C GLU A 60 12.87 10.66 -14.66
N ASP A 61 14.09 10.71 -15.21
CA ASP A 61 14.63 9.68 -16.09
C ASP A 61 14.86 8.35 -15.35
N GLU A 62 15.46 8.39 -14.15
CA GLU A 62 15.64 7.21 -13.30
C GLU A 62 14.29 6.61 -12.89
N ARG A 63 13.32 7.46 -12.53
CA ARG A 63 11.96 7.03 -12.22
C ARG A 63 11.30 6.37 -13.43
N ALA A 64 11.44 6.94 -14.62
CA ALA A 64 10.86 6.38 -15.84
C ALA A 64 11.48 5.02 -16.18
N ALA A 65 12.80 4.89 -16.07
CA ALA A 65 13.52 3.64 -16.28
C ALA A 65 13.06 2.54 -15.30
N ALA A 66 12.97 2.88 -14.00
CA ALA A 66 12.51 1.94 -12.98
C ALA A 66 11.04 1.50 -13.17
N MET A 67 10.17 2.42 -13.61
CA MET A 67 8.77 2.08 -13.91
C MET A 67 8.66 1.13 -15.11
N ALA A 68 9.46 1.36 -16.17
CA ALA A 68 9.48 0.47 -17.33
C ALA A 68 9.97 -0.95 -16.95
N GLU A 69 11.00 -1.05 -16.11
CA GLU A 69 11.48 -2.34 -15.59
C GLU A 69 10.39 -3.07 -14.79
N LEU A 70 9.63 -2.35 -13.95
CA LEU A 70 8.54 -2.93 -13.19
C LEU A 70 7.40 -3.45 -14.08
N GLU A 71 7.04 -2.70 -15.13
CA GLU A 71 6.04 -3.12 -16.11
C GLU A 71 6.46 -4.41 -16.85
N ASP A 72 7.74 -4.52 -17.20
CA ASP A 72 8.29 -5.72 -17.83
C ASP A 72 8.23 -6.95 -16.90
N LEU A 73 8.55 -6.76 -15.62
CA LEU A 73 8.45 -7.79 -14.58
C LEU A 73 7.00 -8.24 -14.36
N ASP A 74 6.06 -7.31 -14.30
CA ASP A 74 4.64 -7.62 -14.16
C ASP A 74 4.11 -8.41 -15.37
N ALA A 75 4.52 -8.03 -16.58
CA ALA A 75 4.19 -8.76 -17.79
C ALA A 75 4.79 -10.18 -17.79
N GLU A 76 6.01 -10.36 -17.27
CA GLU A 76 6.61 -11.69 -17.10
C GLU A 76 5.82 -12.54 -16.10
N HIS A 77 5.47 -11.98 -14.94
CA HIS A 77 4.71 -12.69 -13.92
C HIS A 77 3.34 -13.14 -14.45
N GLU A 78 2.66 -12.31 -15.22
CA GLU A 78 1.37 -12.68 -15.82
C GLU A 78 1.53 -13.78 -16.89
N ARG A 79 2.59 -13.71 -17.72
CA ARG A 79 2.93 -14.80 -18.65
C ARG A 79 3.20 -16.11 -17.93
N ARG A 80 3.91 -16.07 -16.81
CA ARG A 80 4.22 -17.26 -16.00
C ARG A 80 2.96 -17.83 -15.36
N ARG A 81 2.11 -16.98 -14.78
CA ARG A 81 0.83 -17.39 -14.18
C ARG A 81 -0.10 -18.06 -15.20
N THR A 82 -0.23 -17.46 -16.38
CA THR A 82 -1.08 -18.01 -17.46
C THR A 82 -0.49 -19.25 -18.14
N GLY A 83 0.85 -19.38 -18.17
CA GLY A 83 1.54 -20.59 -18.61
C GLY A 83 1.34 -21.79 -17.69
N ASP A 84 1.42 -21.56 -16.37
CA ASP A 84 1.27 -22.59 -15.34
C ASP A 84 -0.17 -23.15 -15.28
N VAL A 85 -1.18 -22.28 -15.44
CA VAL A 85 -2.60 -22.67 -15.54
C VAL A 85 -2.88 -23.56 -16.75
N ARG A 86 -2.16 -23.39 -17.87
CA ARG A 86 -2.31 -24.24 -19.07
C ARG A 86 -1.62 -25.60 -18.93
N SER A 87 -0.59 -25.72 -18.09
CA SER A 87 0.11 -26.99 -17.83
C SER A 87 -0.61 -27.88 -16.80
N GLY A 88 -1.45 -27.31 -15.93
CA GLY A 88 -2.16 -28.04 -14.87
C GLY A 88 -3.49 -28.69 -15.29
N GLY A 89 -3.92 -28.52 -16.55
CA GLY A 89 -5.21 -29.02 -17.07
C GLY A 89 -5.17 -30.39 -17.76
N GLU A 90 -3.99 -30.94 -18.05
CA GLU A 90 -3.83 -32.27 -18.65
C GLU A 90 -3.50 -33.32 -17.58
N SER A 91 -4.48 -33.65 -16.74
CA SER A 91 -4.47 -34.84 -15.88
C SER A 91 -5.91 -35.18 -15.45
N ALA A 92 -6.68 -35.80 -16.34
CA ALA A 92 -7.94 -36.47 -16.03
C ALA A 92 -8.14 -37.68 -16.95
#